data_AF-A0AAX1SVY1-F1
#
_entry.id   AF-A0AAX1SVY1-F1
#
_cell.length_a   1.000
_cell.length_b   1.000
_cell.length_c   1.000
_cell.angle_alpha   90.00
_cell.angle_beta   90.00
_cell.angle_gamma   90.00
#
_symmetry.space_group_name_H-M   'P 1'
#
loop_
_entity.id
_entity.type
_entity.pdbx_description
1 polymer ?
#
loop_
_entity_poly.entity_id
_entity_poly.type
_entity_poly.pdbx_seq_one_letter_code
_entity_poly.pdbx_strand_id
1 'polypeptide(L)' 'MSIKIGDNNKIKNSSIGHQHNTSGGGGNKKFYERHPWISSAIVSLIVGIILLFPFWDNVKEWLK' A
#
# COMPACT_ATOMS: atom_id res chain seq x y z
N MET A 1 5.52 29.57 0.89
CA MET A 1 5.45 30.71 1.82
C MET A 1 6.73 30.77 2.63
N SER A 2 7.46 31.89 2.58
CA SER A 2 8.65 32.12 3.41
C SER A 2 8.22 33.00 4.59
N ILE A 3 7.97 32.37 5.74
CA ILE A 3 7.77 33.09 7.01
C ILE A 3 9.16 33.44 7.52
N LYS A 4 9.47 34.73 7.67
CA LYS A 4 10.71 35.24 8.27
C LYS A 4 10.39 35.77 9.66
N ILE A 5 11.05 35.25 10.69
CA ILE A 5 10.91 35.69 12.09
C ILE A 5 12.32 36.02 12.61
N GLY A 6 12.59 37.31 12.89
CA GLY A 6 13.82 37.79 13.54
C GLY A 6 15.13 37.60 12.76
N ASP A 7 16.26 37.72 13.47
CA ASP A 7 17.67 37.74 13.02
C ASP A 7 18.12 36.51 12.21
N ASN A 8 17.60 36.38 10.99
CA ASN A 8 17.97 35.34 10.02
C ASN A 8 17.91 33.89 10.54
N ASN A 9 17.27 33.64 11.68
CA ASN A 9 17.26 32.31 12.26
C ASN A 9 16.21 31.45 11.55
N LYS A 10 16.65 30.37 10.91
CA LYS A 10 15.75 29.43 10.24
C LYS A 10 15.11 28.54 11.29
N ILE A 11 13.84 28.77 11.58
CA ILE A 11 13.05 27.83 12.36
C ILE A 11 12.86 26.56 11.52
N LYS A 12 13.59 25.51 11.87
CA LYS A 12 13.45 24.18 11.27
C LYS A 12 12.59 23.33 12.21
N ASN A 13 11.59 22.64 11.67
CA ASN A 13 10.73 21.70 12.39
C ASN A 13 9.88 22.32 13.53
N SER A 14 9.16 23.39 13.26
CA SER A 14 8.19 23.95 14.22
C SER A 14 6.80 24.08 13.61
N SER A 15 5.80 23.74 14.41
CA SER A 15 4.39 23.89 14.07
C SER A 15 3.90 25.22 14.63
N ILE A 16 3.52 26.16 13.76
CA ILE A 16 3.05 27.50 14.14
C ILE A 16 1.61 27.69 13.65
N GLY A 17 0.73 28.01 14.60
CA GLY A 17 -0.70 28.28 14.36
C GLY A 17 -1.53 27.03 14.08
N HIS A 18 -2.83 27.11 14.37
CA HIS A 18 -3.83 26.06 14.11
C HIS A 18 -3.66 25.46 12.70
N GLN A 19 -2.90 24.37 12.61
CA GLN A 19 -2.95 23.47 11.47
C GLN A 19 -4.27 22.71 11.59
N HIS A 20 -5.34 23.39 11.20
CA HIS A 20 -6.64 22.80 11.00
C HIS A 20 -6.48 21.64 10.01
N ASN A 21 -6.47 20.44 10.58
CA ASN A 21 -6.77 19.15 10.00
C ASN A 21 -6.47 18.99 8.50
N THR A 22 -5.33 18.36 8.22
CA THR A 22 -5.34 17.24 7.29
C THR A 22 -4.86 15.99 8.02
N SER A 23 -5.69 15.50 8.94
CA SER A 23 -5.80 14.05 9.12
C SER A 23 -6.20 13.46 7.77
N GLY A 24 -5.23 13.16 6.92
CA GLY A 24 -5.52 12.71 5.56
C GLY A 24 -4.30 12.58 4.66
N GLY A 25 -3.72 11.37 4.63
CA GLY A 25 -3.18 10.85 3.37
C GLY A 25 -1.66 10.89 3.19
N GLY A 26 -0.88 10.56 4.22
CA GLY A 26 0.58 10.39 4.09
C GLY A 26 1.12 8.99 4.43
N GLY A 27 0.25 8.03 4.76
CA GLY A 27 0.68 6.64 4.82
C GLY A 27 1.04 6.19 3.41
N ASN A 28 2.24 5.66 3.20
CA ASN A 28 2.64 5.04 1.95
C ASN A 28 1.61 3.98 1.59
N LYS A 29 0.58 4.36 0.81
CA LYS A 29 -0.49 3.46 0.38
C LYS A 29 0.19 2.27 -0.26
N LYS A 30 -0.03 1.09 0.30
CA LYS A 30 0.71 -0.09 -0.14
C LYS A 30 0.35 -0.37 -1.59
N PHE A 31 1.26 -1.00 -2.33
CA PHE A 31 1.13 -1.17 -3.78
C PHE A 31 -0.20 -1.83 -4.20
N TYR A 32 -0.75 -2.69 -3.33
CA TYR A 32 -2.05 -3.33 -3.50
C TYR A 32 -3.26 -2.38 -3.41
N GLU A 33 -3.16 -1.26 -2.68
CA GLU A 33 -4.23 -0.24 -2.61
C GLU A 33 -4.22 0.68 -3.82
N ARG A 34 -3.05 0.89 -4.45
CA ARG A 34 -2.94 1.72 -5.65
C ARG A 34 -3.42 1.00 -6.90
N HIS A 35 -3.18 -0.30 -7.00
CA HIS A 35 -3.52 -1.09 -8.19
C HIS A 35 -4.13 -2.45 -7.84
N PRO A 36 -5.42 -2.49 -7.44
CA PRO A 36 -6.11 -3.73 -7.05
C PRO A 36 -6.25 -4.76 -8.19
N TRP A 37 -6.13 -4.33 -9.44
CA TRP A 37 -6.15 -5.23 -10.59
C TRP A 37 -4.85 -6.05 -10.71
N ILE A 38 -3.70 -5.48 -10.32
CA ILE A 38 -2.40 -6.16 -10.38
C ILE A 38 -2.34 -7.30 -9.36
N SER A 39 -2.88 -7.09 -8.16
CA SER A 39 -3.00 -8.18 -7.18
C SER A 39 -3.90 -9.30 -7.71
N SER A 40 -5.03 -8.98 -8.35
CA SER A 40 -5.89 -9.99 -8.96
C SER A 40 -5.18 -10.77 -10.08
N ALA A 41 -4.38 -10.09 -10.90
CA ALA A 41 -3.63 -10.71 -12.00
C ALA A 41 -2.57 -11.69 -11.47
N ILE A 42 -1.84 -11.31 -10.42
CA ILE A 42 -0.85 -12.18 -9.77
C ILE A 42 -1.52 -13.41 -9.15
N VAL A 43 -2.64 -13.21 -8.45
CA VAL A 43 -3.40 -14.33 -7.86
C VAL A 43 -3.90 -15.26 -8.96
N SER A 44 -4.45 -14.73 -10.06
CA SER A 44 -4.90 -15.53 -11.20
C SER A 44 -3.76 -16.33 -11.83
N LEU A 45 -2.57 -15.73 -11.96
CA LEU A 45 -1.38 -16.41 -12.47
C LEU A 45 -0.98 -17.59 -11.57
N ILE A 46 -0.94 -17.36 -10.26
CA ILE A 46 -0.59 -18.39 -9.27
C ILE A 46 -1.60 -19.53 -9.30
N VAL A 47 -2.91 -19.22 -9.29
CA VAL A 47 -3.96 -20.24 -9.35
C VAL A 47 -3.88 -21.05 -10.65
N GLY A 48 -3.63 -20.38 -11.78
CA GLY A 48 -3.41 -21.06 -13.06
C GLY A 48 -2.24 -22.04 -13.00
N ILE A 49 -1.11 -21.64 -12.40
CA ILE A 49 0.06 -22.51 -12.22
C ILE A 49 -0.27 -23.70 -11.30
N ILE A 50 -0.97 -23.48 -10.19
CA ILE A 50 -1.37 -24.56 -9.27
C ILE A 50 -2.29 -25.57 -9.96
N LEU A 51 -3.19 -25.09 -10.84
CA LEU A 51 -4.08 -25.95 -11.63
C LEU A 51 -3.35 -26.84 -12.64
N LEU A 52 -2.15 -26.45 -13.12
CA LEU A 52 -1.37 -27.26 -14.07
C LEU A 52 -0.72 -28.49 -13.44
N PHE A 53 -0.54 -28.55 -12.11
CA PHE A 53 0.14 -29.68 -11.48
C PHE A 53 -0.78 -30.90 -11.37
N PRO A 54 -0.29 -32.13 -11.60
CA PRO A 54 -1.07 -33.37 -11.46
C PRO A 54 -1.45 -33.69 -9.99
N PHE A 55 -1.11 -32.80 -9.05
CA PHE A 55 -1.45 -32.85 -7.64
C PHE A 55 -2.96 -33.06 -7.37
N TRP A 56 -3.84 -32.60 -8.27
CA TRP A 56 -5.29 -32.72 -8.12
C TRP A 56 -5.80 -34.15 -8.03
N ASP A 57 -5.07 -35.15 -8.52
CA ASP A 57 -5.47 -36.55 -8.38
C ASP A 57 -5.50 -36.99 -6.92
N ASN A 58 -4.48 -36.63 -6.15
CA ASN A 58 -4.43 -36.90 -4.70
C ASN A 58 -5.49 -36.10 -3.93
N VAL A 59 -5.77 -34.86 -4.36
CA VAL A 59 -6.83 -34.02 -3.75
C VAL A 59 -8.21 -34.62 -3.99
N LYS A 60 -8.49 -35.12 -5.20
CA LYS A 60 -9.76 -35.77 -5.54
C LYS A 60 -9.97 -37.04 -4.72
N GLU A 61 -8.90 -37.79 -4.44
CA GLU A 61 -8.95 -38.99 -3.61
C GLU A 61 -9.20 -38.65 -2.13
N TRP A 62 -8.63 -37.55 -1.63
CA TRP A 62 -8.87 -37.04 -0.27
C TRP A 62 -10.27 -36.46 -0.05
N LEU A 63 -10.91 -35.93 -1.09
CA LEU A 63 -12.25 -35.34 -1.03
C LEU A 63 -13.37 -36.40 -1.03
N LYS A 64 -13.04 -37.65 -1.34
CA LYS A 64 -13.97 -38.78 -1.44
C LYS A 64 -14.20 -39.43 -0.08
#